data_AF-A0A9D0AWZ5-F1
#
_entry.id   AF-A0A9D0AWZ5-F1
#
_cell.length_a   1.000
_cell.length_b   1.000
_cell.length_c   1.000
_cell.angle_alpha   90.00
_cell.angle_beta   90.00
_cell.angle_gamma   90.00
#
_symmetry.space_group_name_H-M   'P 1'
#
loop_
_entity.id
_entity.type
_entity.pdbx_description
1 polymer ?
#
loop_
_entity_poly.entity_id
_entity_poly.type
_entity_poly.pdbx_seq_one_letter_code
_entity_poly.pdbx_strand_id
1 'polypeptide(L)' 'MNTTGKGKAVVQTAILAIFSAFLYFLLYYWSDYIMNRSQQGGWYFIIPVIIAFIFSFAHGTFANHFWDMLGIKAKPVKK' A
#
# COMPACT_ATOMS: atom_id res chain seq x y z
N MET A 1 -10.40 18.17 -25.80
CA MET A 1 -10.63 18.14 -24.34
C MET A 1 -11.12 16.74 -24.02
N ASN A 2 -10.22 15.80 -23.73
CA ASN A 2 -10.53 14.36 -23.70
C ASN A 2 -10.93 13.95 -22.28
N THR A 3 -12.22 13.77 -22.06
CA THR A 3 -12.84 13.44 -20.76
C THR A 3 -12.76 11.95 -20.40
N THR A 4 -12.19 11.11 -21.25
CA THR A 4 -12.13 9.63 -21.09
C THR A 4 -11.11 9.14 -20.04
N GLY A 5 -10.18 10.00 -19.59
CA GLY A 5 -9.09 9.59 -18.67
C GLY A 5 -9.43 9.66 -17.18
N LYS A 6 -10.42 10.46 -16.77
CA LYS A 6 -10.70 10.73 -15.35
C LYS A 6 -11.32 9.54 -14.62
N GLY A 7 -12.27 8.83 -15.25
CA GLY A 7 -12.94 7.69 -14.64
C GLY A 7 -12.01 6.50 -14.37
N LYS A 8 -11.05 6.25 -15.27
CA LYS A 8 -10.08 5.14 -15.15
C LYS A 8 -9.10 5.37 -13.98
N ALA A 9 -8.69 6.62 -13.76
CA ALA A 9 -7.85 7.01 -12.63
C ALA A 9 -8.60 6.91 -11.29
N VAL A 10 -9.86 7.35 -11.23
CA VAL A 10 -10.71 7.21 -10.03
C VAL A 10 -10.85 5.75 -9.61
N VAL A 11 -11.13 4.86 -10.56
CA VAL A 11 -11.28 3.42 -10.30
C VAL A 11 -9.96 2.80 -9.84
N GLN A 12 -8.82 3.17 -10.43
CA GLN A 12 -7.51 2.71 -9.95
C GLN A 12 -7.23 3.15 -8.52
N THR A 13 -7.46 4.41 -8.17
CA THR A 13 -7.25 4.91 -6.80
C THR A 13 -8.18 4.22 -5.81
N ALA A 14 -9.44 3.97 -6.17
CA ALA A 14 -10.40 3.26 -5.33
C ALA A 14 -10.01 1.79 -5.10
N ILE A 15 -9.56 1.09 -6.14
CA ILE A 15 -9.07 -0.29 -6.02
C ILE A 15 -7.85 -0.35 -5.10
N LEU A 16 -6.92 0.60 -5.24
CA LEU A 16 -5.73 0.68 -4.40
C LEU A 16 -6.07 1.04 -2.94
N ALA A 17 -7.08 1.90 -2.72
CA ALA A 17 -7.59 2.20 -1.38
C ALA A 17 -8.21 0.96 -0.71
N ILE A 18 -9.06 0.23 -1.44
CA ILE A 18 -9.65 -1.03 -0.98
C ILE A 18 -8.56 -2.07 -0.70
N PHE A 19 -7.55 -2.16 -1.57
CA PHE A 19 -6.43 -3.08 -1.38
C PHE A 19 -5.59 -2.73 -0.15
N SER A 20 -5.31 -1.45 0.09
CA SER A 20 -4.59 -1.01 1.29
C SER A 20 -5.40 -1.27 2.56
N ALA A 21 -6.72 -0.98 2.54
CA ALA A 21 -7.62 -1.29 3.64
C ALA A 21 -7.71 -2.80 3.91
N PHE A 22 -7.75 -3.62 2.86
CA PHE A 22 -7.74 -5.07 2.97
C PHE A 22 -6.45 -5.59 3.58
N LEU A 23 -5.29 -5.04 3.19
CA LEU A 23 -4.00 -5.36 3.81
C LEU A 23 -4.02 -5.05 5.31
N TYR A 24 -4.48 -3.85 5.70
CA TYR A 24 -4.61 -3.48 7.12
C TYR A 24 -5.54 -4.42 7.88
N PHE A 25 -6.70 -4.75 7.30
CA PHE A 25 -7.62 -5.72 7.89
C PHE A 25 -6.95 -7.07 8.10
N LEU A 26 -6.24 -7.58 7.09
CA LEU A 26 -5.56 -8.88 7.15
C LEU A 26 -4.44 -8.88 8.20
N LEU A 27 -3.70 -7.78 8.32
CA LEU A 27 -2.66 -7.59 9.33
C LEU A 27 -3.24 -7.62 10.74
N TYR A 28 -4.32 -6.87 10.99
CA TYR A 28 -4.98 -6.84 12.30
C TYR A 28 -5.63 -8.19 12.62
N TYR A 29 -6.23 -8.85 11.63
CA TYR A 29 -6.84 -10.17 11.80
C TYR A 29 -5.82 -11.25 12.20
N TRP A 30 -4.61 -11.22 11.63
CA TRP A 30 -3.53 -12.16 11.97
C TRP A 30 -2.55 -11.63 13.02
N SER A 31 -2.85 -10.50 13.66
CA SER A 31 -1.94 -9.81 14.57
C SER A 31 -1.51 -10.69 15.75
N ASP A 32 -2.42 -11.44 16.36
CA ASP A 32 -2.13 -12.36 17.47
C ASP A 32 -1.19 -13.50 17.05
N TYR A 33 -1.32 -14.00 15.83
CA TYR A 33 -0.47 -15.06 15.28
C TYR A 33 0.93 -14.54 14.95
N ILE A 34 1.02 -13.37 14.34
CA ILE A 34 2.29 -12.70 14.02
C ILE A 34 3.02 -12.37 15.32
N MET A 35 2.31 -11.82 16.31
CA MET A 35 2.87 -11.45 17.61
C MET A 35 3.40 -12.66 18.37
N ASN A 36 2.62 -13.75 18.46
CA ASN A 36 3.05 -14.98 19.12
C ASN A 36 4.32 -15.58 18.48
N ARG A 37 4.46 -15.50 17.16
CA ARG A 37 5.65 -16.02 16.47
C ARG A 37 6.84 -15.09 16.59
N SER A 38 6.65 -13.78 16.45
CA SER A 38 7.74 -12.81 16.58
C SER A 38 8.30 -12.70 18.01
N GLN A 39 7.49 -12.97 19.03
CA GLN A 39 7.94 -12.98 20.43
C GLN A 39 8.78 -14.21 20.81
N GLN A 40 8.76 -15.29 20.02
CA GLN A 40 9.53 -16.52 20.29
C GLN A 40 11.05 -16.36 20.06
N GLY A 41 11.51 -15.20 19.58
CA GLY A 41 12.94 -14.91 19.34
C GLY A 41 13.51 -15.66 18.12
N GLY A 42 14.81 -15.54 17.86
CA GLY A 42 15.43 -16.15 16.67
C GLY A 42 15.03 -15.43 15.37
N TRP A 43 14.88 -16.17 14.26
CA TRP A 43 14.62 -15.58 12.92
C TRP A 43 13.20 -15.04 12.72
N TYR A 44 12.29 -15.21 13.70
CA TYR A 44 10.89 -14.76 13.58
C TYR A 44 10.71 -13.23 13.55
N PHE A 45 11.75 -12.44 13.85
CA PHE A 45 11.75 -10.98 13.63
C PHE A 45 11.60 -10.62 12.14
N ILE A 46 11.95 -11.53 11.22
CA ILE A 46 11.86 -11.25 9.79
C ILE A 46 10.42 -11.17 9.30
N ILE A 47 9.48 -11.78 10.02
CA ILE A 47 8.05 -11.78 9.69
C ILE A 47 7.50 -10.35 9.65
N PRO A 48 7.57 -9.53 10.73
CA PRO A 48 7.10 -8.16 10.70
C PRO A 48 7.88 -7.28 9.70
N VAL A 49 9.15 -7.58 9.44
CA VAL A 49 9.96 -6.86 8.44
C VAL A 49 9.40 -7.08 7.02
N ILE A 50 9.15 -8.32 6.64
CA ILE A 50 8.56 -8.66 5.33
C ILE A 50 7.18 -8.01 5.18
N ILE A 51 6.36 -8.07 6.23
CA ILE A 51 5.04 -7.42 6.25
C ILE A 51 5.18 -5.92 6.02
N ALA A 52 6.10 -5.25 6.71
CA ALA A 52 6.35 -3.81 6.55
C ALA A 52 6.75 -3.47 5.10
N PHE A 53 7.57 -4.30 4.44
CA PHE A 53 7.93 -4.11 3.03
C PHE A 53 6.74 -4.27 2.08
N ILE A 54 5.90 -5.28 2.29
CA ILE A 54 4.69 -5.50 1.49
C ILE A 54 3.75 -4.31 1.62
N PHE A 55 3.53 -3.83 2.85
CA PHE A 55 2.74 -2.63 3.12
C PHE A 55 3.32 -1.39 2.45
N SER A 56 4.63 -1.17 2.56
CA SER A 56 5.31 -0.04 1.95
C SER A 56 5.14 -0.03 0.43
N PHE A 57 5.25 -1.20 -0.23
CA PHE A 57 5.03 -1.31 -1.67
C PHE A 57 3.58 -1.06 -2.08
N ALA A 58 2.63 -1.70 -1.40
CA ALA A 58 1.21 -1.57 -1.71
C ALA A 58 0.68 -0.16 -1.43
N HIS A 59 0.98 0.37 -0.24
CA HIS A 59 0.59 1.71 0.17
C HIS A 59 1.33 2.80 -0.62
N GLY A 60 2.61 2.60 -0.94
CA GLY A 60 3.38 3.52 -1.78
C GLY A 60 2.81 3.65 -3.19
N THR A 61 2.40 2.52 -3.79
CA THR A 61 1.71 2.51 -5.09
C THR A 61 0.37 3.22 -5.02
N PHE A 62 -0.42 2.97 -3.97
CA PHE A 62 -1.67 3.71 -3.69
C PHE A 62 -1.41 5.22 -3.58
N ALA A 63 -0.46 5.64 -2.74
CA ALA A 63 -0.16 7.04 -2.49
C ALA A 63 0.24 7.75 -3.79
N ASN A 64 1.09 7.13 -4.63
CA ASN A 64 1.49 7.71 -5.91
C ASN A 64 0.28 7.95 -6.83
N HIS A 65 -0.61 6.97 -6.98
CA HIS A 65 -1.83 7.11 -7.78
C HIS A 65 -2.83 8.11 -7.18
N PHE A 66 -2.91 8.18 -5.84
CA PHE A 66 -3.75 9.14 -5.13
C PHE A 66 -3.29 10.58 -5.38
N TRP A 67 -1.99 10.86 -5.26
CA TRP A 67 -1.43 12.18 -5.56
C TRP A 67 -1.59 12.54 -7.04
N ASP A 68 -1.38 11.59 -7.96
CA ASP A 68 -1.64 11.76 -9.39
C ASP A 68 -3.11 12.15 -9.67
N MET A 69 -4.06 11.55 -8.94
CA MET A 69 -5.49 11.84 -9.05
C MET A 69 -5.85 13.23 -8.54
N LEU A 70 -5.21 13.69 -7.46
CA LEU A 70 -5.32 15.07 -6.95
C LEU A 70 -4.62 16.10 -7.87
N GLY A 71 -3.93 15.65 -8.91
CA GLY A 71 -3.19 16.51 -9.84
C GLY A 71 -1.82 16.95 -9.32
N ILE A 72 -1.38 16.40 -8.19
CA ILE A 72 -0.08 16.66 -7.59
C ILE A 72 0.90 15.62 -8.13
N LYS A 73 1.59 15.96 -9.21
CA LYS A 73 2.59 15.07 -9.81
C LYS A 73 3.99 15.43 -9.33
N ALA A 74 4.79 14.42 -9.00
CA ALA A 74 6.21 14.62 -8.79
C ALA A 74 6.84 15.23 -10.06
N LYS A 75 7.64 16.28 -9.89
CA LYS A 75 8.39 16.88 -10.99
C LYS A 75 9.37 15.83 -11.50
N PRO A 76 9.34 15.44 -12.79
CA PRO A 76 10.31 14.50 -13.31
C PRO A 76 11.70 15.10 -13.13
N VAL A 77 12.59 14.39 -12.46
CA VAL A 77 14.00 14.77 -12.35
C VAL A 77 14.55 14.72 -13.76
N LYS A 78 14.84 15.89 -14.34
CA LYS A 78 15.54 16.00 -15.62
C LYS A 78 16.92 15.34 -15.42
N LYS A 79 17.17 14.25 -16.15
CA LYS A 79 18.51 13.70 -16.34
C LYS A 79 19.36 14.67 -17.15
#